data_AF-S9Q079-F1
#
_entry.id   AF-S9Q079-F1
#
_cell.length_a   1.000
_cell.length_b   1.000
_cell.length_c   1.000
_cell.angle_alpha   90.00
_cell.angle_beta   90.00
_cell.angle_gamma   90.00
#
_symmetry.space_group_name_H-M   'P 1'
#
loop_
_entity.id
_entity.type
_entity.pdbx_description
1 polymer ?
#
loop_
_entity_poly.entity_id
_entity_poly.type
_entity_poly.pdbx_seq_one_letter_code
_entity_poly.pdbx_strand_id
1 'polypeptide(L)'
;MDKHFINDPDVLVKGSLKALASLNKTLSVHEEGKFIYFHEYNKNNVSVISGGGAGHEPTHSSFVGKGMLNATICGSIFASPSSKQINAGIKQVKSDAGTLVICKNYTGDVLHFAMAVEKERAAGRKAELIAVGDDVSVGRAKSGKVGRRGLAGTVLIHKIAGAAASHGVGLEDLVKLCHTANDNMVSINASLAHVHVPGQGPRDDDESMAHDEMELGMGIHNEPGCRRISPIPSIDDLVSEMLKQLLDQSDKDRAYVNINSEDEVVLVMNNLGGLSLLEFSAVSSKVEEALAEQYSIRPVRVYAGIFTTSLNGLGFGITLFRTTDHININGKEISFLNLLDEPVEATGWPYCLPANVNSQNKIGNISIQEAHADIQSPVKIDKEAVRKIILTAMQNLIDAEPEITKFDTIAGDGDCGTTLKRGAEGVAEFVKSDKFSDDPIRLVRDIADVIEDNMDGTSGALYAIFFHGFAKGVKDHLQETKDISTKMWSNALNVALNTLFKYTPARPGDRTMCDALVPFVEKFVETDDIHAASKAARDGAENTAYLQAKLGRAVYVGGDVKVPDAGALGVAAIVEGFAK
;
A
#
# COMPACT_ATOMS: atom_id res chain seq x y z
N MET A 1 -9.49 -4.98 -16.04
CA MET A 1 -8.21 -4.31 -16.37
C MET A 1 -7.45 -5.30 -17.24
N ASP A 2 -7.57 -5.17 -18.56
CA ASP A 2 -7.37 -6.31 -19.50
C ASP A 2 -6.18 -6.06 -20.42
N LYS A 3 -5.15 -5.41 -19.90
CA LYS A 3 -4.01 -4.93 -20.68
C LYS A 3 -2.72 -5.43 -20.05
N HIS A 4 -1.85 -5.97 -20.91
CA HIS A 4 -0.54 -6.48 -20.54
C HIS A 4 0.51 -5.87 -21.45
N PHE A 5 1.70 -5.59 -20.91
CA PHE A 5 2.83 -5.14 -21.72
C PHE A 5 3.35 -6.24 -22.67
N ILE A 6 3.18 -7.50 -22.29
CA ILE A 6 3.52 -8.68 -23.10
C ILE A 6 2.30 -9.60 -23.05
N ASN A 7 1.73 -9.91 -24.22
CA ASN A 7 0.54 -10.76 -24.32
C ASN A 7 0.86 -12.24 -24.56
N ASP A 8 2.07 -12.57 -25.03
CA ASP A 8 2.49 -13.95 -25.22
C ASP A 8 2.87 -14.58 -23.86
N PRO A 9 2.09 -15.56 -23.36
CA PRO A 9 2.33 -16.16 -22.05
C PRO A 9 3.62 -16.97 -22.00
N ASP A 10 4.09 -17.54 -23.12
CA ASP A 10 5.34 -18.32 -23.14
C ASP A 10 6.56 -17.41 -23.05
N VAL A 11 6.52 -16.26 -23.75
CA VAL A 11 7.53 -15.21 -23.65
C VAL A 11 7.60 -14.65 -22.23
N LEU A 12 6.45 -14.42 -21.58
CA LEU A 12 6.38 -13.97 -20.19
C LEU A 12 7.08 -14.93 -19.22
N VAL A 13 6.72 -16.22 -19.25
CA VAL A 13 7.29 -17.22 -18.34
C VAL A 13 8.79 -17.38 -18.56
N LYS A 14 9.25 -17.45 -19.81
CA LYS A 14 10.69 -17.57 -20.09
C LYS A 14 11.45 -16.30 -19.71
N GLY A 15 10.85 -15.13 -19.94
CA GLY A 15 11.42 -13.84 -19.59
C GLY A 15 11.60 -13.67 -18.07
N SER A 16 10.59 -14.02 -17.28
CA SER A 16 10.65 -13.92 -15.82
C SER A 16 11.76 -14.79 -15.22
N LEU A 17 11.92 -16.04 -15.70
CA LEU A 17 13.00 -16.93 -15.25
C LEU A 17 14.40 -16.36 -15.59
N LYS A 18 14.59 -15.82 -16.80
CA LYS A 18 15.86 -15.20 -17.21
C LYS A 18 16.21 -13.97 -16.38
N ALA A 19 15.21 -13.18 -15.99
CA ALA A 19 15.42 -12.03 -15.12
C ALA A 19 16.01 -12.46 -13.77
N LEU A 20 15.54 -13.56 -13.18
CA LEU A 20 16.06 -14.07 -11.90
C LEU A 20 17.53 -14.49 -11.98
N ALA A 21 17.94 -15.20 -13.04
CA ALA A 21 19.36 -15.52 -13.24
C ALA A 21 20.24 -14.29 -13.53
N SER A 22 19.63 -13.17 -13.92
CA SER A 22 20.35 -11.89 -14.04
C SER A 22 20.58 -11.25 -12.67
N LEU A 23 19.64 -11.41 -11.73
CA LEU A 23 19.72 -10.90 -10.36
C LEU A 23 20.62 -11.74 -9.43
N ASN A 24 20.64 -13.06 -9.62
CA ASN A 24 21.49 -13.96 -8.84
C ASN A 24 22.28 -14.91 -9.76
N LYS A 25 23.61 -14.74 -9.77
CA LYS A 25 24.54 -15.49 -10.64
C LYS A 25 24.73 -16.95 -10.23
N THR A 26 24.23 -17.37 -9.07
CA THR A 26 24.22 -18.79 -8.66
C THR A 26 23.02 -19.56 -9.21
N LEU A 27 22.18 -18.91 -10.02
CA LEU A 27 21.02 -19.51 -10.67
C LEU A 27 21.29 -19.81 -12.15
N SER A 28 20.64 -20.86 -12.66
CA SER A 28 20.68 -21.25 -14.07
C SER A 28 19.28 -21.58 -14.57
N VAL A 29 19.00 -21.20 -15.81
CA VAL A 29 17.67 -21.36 -16.44
C VAL A 29 17.77 -22.36 -17.58
N HIS A 30 16.82 -23.30 -17.62
CA HIS A 30 16.61 -24.17 -18.76
C HIS A 30 15.32 -23.74 -19.49
N GLU A 31 15.47 -22.89 -20.50
CA GLU A 31 14.36 -22.17 -21.14
C GLU A 31 13.28 -23.08 -21.72
N GLU A 32 13.66 -24.11 -22.48
CA GLU A 32 12.70 -25.04 -23.11
C GLU A 32 11.93 -25.86 -22.07
N GLY A 33 12.59 -26.14 -20.94
CA GLY A 33 12.03 -26.91 -19.83
C GLY A 33 11.21 -26.06 -18.86
N LYS A 34 11.31 -24.73 -18.95
CA LYS A 34 10.71 -23.75 -18.03
C LYS A 34 11.06 -24.02 -16.57
N PHE A 35 12.33 -24.26 -16.28
CA PHE A 35 12.78 -24.41 -14.90
C PHE A 35 14.04 -23.59 -14.63
N ILE A 36 14.18 -23.18 -13.38
CA ILE A 36 15.34 -22.47 -12.84
C ILE A 36 15.85 -23.24 -11.63
N TYR A 37 17.18 -23.29 -11.46
CA TYR A 37 17.81 -24.04 -10.39
C TYR A 37 19.06 -23.34 -9.85
N PHE A 38 19.34 -23.57 -8.57
CA PHE A 38 20.55 -23.15 -7.88
C PHE A 38 21.66 -24.17 -8.15
N HIS A 39 22.73 -23.77 -8.84
CA HIS A 39 23.77 -24.71 -9.30
C HIS A 39 24.90 -24.96 -8.29
N GLU A 40 24.96 -24.22 -7.19
CA GLU A 40 25.96 -24.40 -6.12
C GLU A 40 25.44 -25.22 -4.92
N TYR A 41 24.37 -26.00 -5.13
CA TYR A 41 23.75 -26.80 -4.06
C TYR A 41 24.63 -27.97 -3.59
N ASN A 42 24.51 -28.32 -2.31
CA ASN A 42 25.20 -29.47 -1.72
C ASN A 42 24.45 -30.78 -2.02
N LYS A 43 25.04 -31.65 -2.84
CA LYS A 43 24.46 -32.94 -3.26
C LYS A 43 24.30 -33.97 -2.13
N ASN A 44 24.95 -33.74 -0.98
CA ASN A 44 24.83 -34.60 0.20
C ASN A 44 23.60 -34.24 1.06
N ASN A 45 22.97 -33.10 0.80
CA ASN A 45 21.74 -32.68 1.49
C ASN A 45 20.53 -33.03 0.62
N VAL A 46 19.35 -33.20 1.24
CA VAL A 46 18.11 -33.43 0.48
C VAL A 46 17.87 -32.28 -0.48
N SER A 47 17.57 -32.60 -1.74
CA SER A 47 17.17 -31.58 -2.71
C SER A 47 15.70 -31.20 -2.50
N VAL A 48 15.42 -29.93 -2.29
CA VAL A 48 14.07 -29.40 -2.14
C VAL A 48 13.65 -28.74 -3.45
N ILE A 49 12.56 -29.21 -4.05
CA ILE A 49 12.02 -28.64 -5.28
C ILE A 49 10.55 -28.28 -5.12
N SER A 50 10.09 -27.32 -5.94
CA SER A 50 8.68 -26.94 -6.01
C SER A 50 8.28 -26.59 -7.44
N GLY A 51 7.03 -26.17 -7.64
CA GLY A 51 6.58 -25.64 -8.92
C GLY A 51 5.05 -25.59 -9.02
N GLY A 52 4.59 -25.31 -10.24
CA GLY A 52 3.18 -25.13 -10.54
C GLY A 52 2.98 -24.22 -11.76
N GLY A 53 1.74 -23.83 -12.00
CA GLY A 53 1.43 -22.79 -12.99
C GLY A 53 2.16 -21.48 -12.70
N ALA A 54 2.53 -20.76 -13.76
CA ALA A 54 3.07 -19.40 -13.65
C ALA A 54 1.96 -18.39 -13.36
N GLY A 55 2.31 -17.15 -13.03
CA GLY A 55 1.37 -16.09 -12.68
C GLY A 55 1.18 -15.88 -11.18
N HIS A 56 2.07 -16.44 -10.36
CA HIS A 56 2.10 -16.28 -8.91
C HIS A 56 3.42 -15.71 -8.40
N GLU A 57 4.25 -15.18 -9.31
CA GLU A 57 5.56 -14.63 -9.00
C GLU A 57 5.47 -13.61 -7.84
N PRO A 58 6.33 -13.68 -6.81
CA PRO A 58 7.60 -14.43 -6.76
C PRO A 58 7.50 -15.95 -6.55
N THR A 59 6.32 -16.48 -6.22
CA THR A 59 6.10 -17.92 -6.05
C THR A 59 6.09 -18.63 -7.41
N HIS A 60 6.95 -19.61 -7.68
CA HIS A 60 7.96 -20.22 -6.81
C HIS A 60 9.39 -19.77 -7.14
N SER A 61 9.60 -19.22 -8.33
CA SER A 61 10.92 -19.08 -8.95
C SER A 61 11.88 -18.16 -8.22
N SER A 62 11.36 -17.10 -7.60
CA SER A 62 12.23 -16.19 -6.84
C SER A 62 12.67 -16.78 -5.51
N PHE A 63 12.09 -17.92 -5.08
CA PHE A 63 12.46 -18.68 -3.88
C PHE A 63 13.51 -19.77 -4.14
N VAL A 64 14.10 -19.81 -5.35
CA VAL A 64 15.25 -20.66 -5.66
C VAL A 64 16.54 -19.98 -5.23
N GLY A 65 17.37 -20.69 -4.46
CA GLY A 65 18.62 -20.19 -3.91
C GLY A 65 19.02 -20.90 -2.62
N LYS A 66 20.22 -20.61 -2.13
CA LYS A 66 20.72 -21.15 -0.87
C LYS A 66 19.75 -20.88 0.28
N GLY A 67 19.46 -21.91 1.08
CA GLY A 67 18.55 -21.84 2.22
C GLY A 67 17.05 -21.96 1.90
N MET A 68 16.66 -22.10 0.62
CA MET A 68 15.28 -22.34 0.19
C MET A 68 15.21 -23.46 -0.87
N LEU A 69 14.63 -23.23 -2.05
CA LEU A 69 14.50 -24.25 -3.08
C LEU A 69 15.81 -24.44 -3.86
N ASN A 70 16.11 -25.70 -4.21
CA ASN A 70 17.17 -26.01 -5.17
C ASN A 70 16.71 -25.82 -6.62
N ALA A 71 15.45 -26.09 -6.92
CA ALA A 71 14.88 -25.83 -8.24
C ALA A 71 13.39 -25.53 -8.16
N THR A 72 12.90 -24.80 -9.15
CA THR A 72 11.46 -24.77 -9.44
C THR A 72 11.17 -25.05 -10.90
N ILE A 73 10.01 -25.65 -11.15
CA ILE A 73 9.52 -25.98 -12.48
C ILE A 73 8.20 -25.22 -12.71
N CYS A 74 8.20 -24.39 -13.74
CA CYS A 74 7.08 -23.53 -14.12
C CYS A 74 6.30 -24.16 -15.28
N GLY A 75 4.99 -24.27 -15.11
CA GLY A 75 4.07 -24.60 -16.19
C GLY A 75 3.74 -23.38 -17.06
N SER A 76 2.62 -23.46 -17.78
CA SER A 76 2.02 -22.27 -18.39
C SER A 76 1.30 -21.44 -17.31
N ILE A 77 0.84 -20.24 -17.65
CA ILE A 77 0.09 -19.40 -16.70
C ILE A 77 -1.14 -20.18 -16.20
N PHE A 78 -1.25 -20.33 -14.87
CA PHE A 78 -2.30 -21.07 -14.15
C PHE A 78 -2.47 -22.55 -14.53
N ALA A 79 -1.48 -23.15 -15.18
CA ALA A 79 -1.50 -24.57 -15.55
C ALA A 79 -0.24 -25.27 -15.07
N SER A 80 -0.42 -26.37 -14.35
CA SER A 80 0.67 -27.18 -13.79
C SER A 80 1.70 -27.61 -14.84
N PRO A 81 3.01 -27.67 -14.51
CA PRO A 81 4.01 -28.25 -15.40
C PRO A 81 3.77 -29.76 -15.57
N SER A 82 4.12 -30.28 -16.74
CA SER A 82 4.03 -31.72 -16.98
C SER A 82 5.04 -32.51 -16.14
N SER A 83 4.73 -33.77 -15.82
CA SER A 83 5.71 -34.65 -15.12
C SER A 83 7.05 -34.77 -15.86
N LYS A 84 7.06 -34.65 -17.19
CA LYS A 84 8.31 -34.66 -17.98
C LYS A 84 9.20 -33.46 -17.63
N GLN A 85 8.63 -32.27 -17.52
CA GLN A 85 9.36 -31.07 -17.09
C GLN A 85 9.83 -31.20 -15.64
N ILE A 86 8.95 -31.70 -14.75
CA ILE A 86 9.28 -31.89 -13.33
C ILE A 86 10.45 -32.86 -13.16
N ASN A 87 10.42 -34.04 -13.81
CA ASN A 87 11.53 -34.99 -13.76
C ASN A 87 12.82 -34.43 -14.37
N ALA A 88 12.74 -33.55 -15.38
CA ALA A 88 13.92 -32.87 -15.92
C ALA A 88 14.56 -31.95 -14.88
N GLY A 89 13.73 -31.17 -14.16
CA GLY A 89 14.18 -30.34 -13.03
C GLY A 89 14.78 -31.17 -11.89
N ILE A 90 14.13 -32.26 -11.47
CA ILE A 90 14.66 -33.16 -10.42
C ILE A 90 16.04 -33.69 -10.80
N LYS A 91 16.22 -34.13 -12.04
CA LYS A 91 17.52 -34.64 -12.53
C LYS A 91 18.62 -33.58 -12.48
N GLN A 92 18.28 -32.32 -12.73
CA GLN A 92 19.24 -31.21 -12.73
C GLN A 92 19.77 -30.90 -11.32
N VAL A 93 18.94 -31.11 -10.30
CA VAL A 93 19.32 -30.93 -8.89
C VAL A 93 19.34 -32.26 -8.12
N LYS A 94 19.79 -33.35 -8.76
CA LYS A 94 19.86 -34.66 -8.12
C LYS A 94 20.72 -34.63 -6.86
N SER A 95 20.25 -35.27 -5.80
CA SER A 95 20.94 -35.48 -4.52
C SER A 95 20.98 -36.97 -4.16
N ASP A 96 22.02 -37.37 -3.44
CA ASP A 96 22.17 -38.73 -2.91
C ASP A 96 21.35 -38.95 -1.61
N ALA A 97 20.96 -37.86 -0.92
CA ALA A 97 20.10 -37.90 0.26
C ALA A 97 18.60 -37.99 -0.08
N GLY A 98 18.24 -37.84 -1.35
CA GLY A 98 16.86 -37.90 -1.85
C GLY A 98 16.30 -36.54 -2.25
N THR A 99 15.02 -36.51 -2.62
CA THR A 99 14.34 -35.30 -3.11
C THR A 99 13.02 -35.09 -2.40
N LEU A 100 12.85 -33.92 -1.79
CA LEU A 100 11.56 -33.44 -1.30
C LEU A 100 10.90 -32.60 -2.39
N VAL A 101 9.69 -32.99 -2.78
CA VAL A 101 8.87 -32.30 -3.76
C VAL A 101 7.73 -31.59 -3.03
N ILE A 102 7.63 -30.28 -3.16
CA ILE A 102 6.57 -29.47 -2.58
C ILE A 102 5.66 -28.97 -3.71
N CYS A 103 4.35 -29.10 -3.56
CA CYS A 103 3.39 -28.51 -4.48
C CYS A 103 2.24 -27.86 -3.71
N LYS A 104 1.54 -26.93 -4.35
CA LYS A 104 0.28 -26.40 -3.82
C LYS A 104 -0.81 -27.46 -4.02
N ASN A 105 -1.76 -27.58 -3.11
CA ASN A 105 -2.83 -28.58 -3.21
C ASN A 105 -3.90 -28.18 -4.25
N TYR A 106 -3.53 -28.30 -5.52
CA TYR A 106 -4.42 -28.24 -6.69
C TYR A 106 -4.31 -29.56 -7.44
N THR A 107 -5.42 -30.10 -7.93
CA THR A 107 -5.47 -31.45 -8.52
C THR A 107 -4.43 -31.65 -9.64
N GLY A 108 -4.27 -30.67 -10.53
CA GLY A 108 -3.27 -30.74 -11.61
C GLY A 108 -1.84 -30.84 -11.08
N ASP A 109 -1.51 -30.01 -10.07
CA ASP A 109 -0.20 -30.03 -9.41
C ASP A 109 0.04 -31.37 -8.71
N VAL A 110 -0.89 -31.81 -7.86
CA VAL A 110 -0.73 -33.07 -7.10
C VAL A 110 -0.52 -34.26 -8.05
N LEU A 111 -1.28 -34.38 -9.13
CA LEU A 111 -1.15 -35.50 -10.07
C LEU A 111 0.17 -35.47 -10.85
N HIS A 112 0.59 -34.31 -11.36
CA HIS A 112 1.83 -34.22 -12.13
C HIS A 112 3.09 -34.39 -11.27
N PHE A 113 3.12 -33.81 -10.07
CA PHE A 113 4.23 -33.96 -9.15
C PHE A 113 4.28 -35.37 -8.52
N ALA A 114 3.13 -35.97 -8.17
CA ALA A 114 3.09 -37.36 -7.71
C ALA A 114 3.61 -38.32 -8.78
N MET A 115 3.20 -38.15 -10.03
CA MET A 115 3.73 -38.95 -11.15
C MET A 115 5.25 -38.78 -11.31
N ALA A 116 5.80 -37.59 -11.06
CA ALA A 116 7.24 -37.38 -11.11
C ALA A 116 7.95 -38.10 -9.95
N VAL A 117 7.40 -38.05 -8.73
CA VAL A 117 7.91 -38.77 -7.55
C VAL A 117 7.88 -40.29 -7.77
N GLU A 118 6.79 -40.84 -8.29
CA GLU A 118 6.70 -42.28 -8.58
C GLU A 118 7.72 -42.74 -9.63
N LYS A 119 8.05 -41.89 -10.61
CA LYS A 119 9.14 -42.17 -11.57
C LYS A 119 10.52 -42.18 -10.92
N GLU A 120 10.76 -41.35 -9.92
CA GLU A 120 12.01 -41.37 -9.15
C GLU A 120 12.11 -42.64 -8.30
N ARG A 121 11.03 -43.00 -7.61
CA ARG A 121 10.92 -44.24 -6.81
C ARG A 121 11.10 -45.50 -7.66
N ALA A 122 10.41 -45.58 -8.81
CA ALA A 122 10.55 -46.69 -9.75
C ALA A 122 11.98 -46.83 -10.30
N ALA A 123 12.74 -45.74 -10.33
CA ALA A 123 14.14 -45.72 -10.72
C ALA A 123 15.11 -45.86 -9.53
N GLY A 124 14.62 -46.33 -8.37
CA GLY A 124 15.41 -46.67 -7.19
C GLY A 124 15.88 -45.47 -6.35
N ARG A 125 15.30 -44.28 -6.54
CA ARG A 125 15.68 -43.06 -5.82
C ARG A 125 14.65 -42.68 -4.76
N LYS A 126 15.12 -42.11 -3.65
CA LYS A 126 14.26 -41.62 -2.57
C LYS A 126 13.64 -40.29 -2.97
N ALA A 127 12.31 -40.22 -3.00
CA ALA A 127 11.57 -39.00 -3.26
C ALA A 127 10.24 -39.01 -2.50
N GLU A 128 9.84 -37.86 -1.97
CA GLU A 128 8.60 -37.67 -1.22
C GLU A 128 7.86 -36.42 -1.71
N LEU A 129 6.53 -36.43 -1.64
CA LEU A 129 5.66 -35.33 -2.05
C LEU A 129 4.93 -34.74 -0.85
N ILE A 130 4.89 -33.42 -0.78
CA ILE A 130 4.01 -32.67 0.11
C ILE A 130 3.10 -31.77 -0.72
N ALA A 131 1.80 -31.85 -0.45
CA ALA A 131 0.79 -30.95 -0.98
C ALA A 131 0.41 -29.95 0.14
N VAL A 132 0.71 -28.68 -0.07
CA VAL A 132 0.41 -27.61 0.90
C VAL A 132 -1.03 -27.16 0.75
N GLY A 133 -1.75 -27.13 1.87
CA GLY A 133 -3.15 -26.74 1.94
C GLY A 133 -3.44 -25.89 3.17
N ASP A 134 -3.31 -24.58 3.01
CA ASP A 134 -3.44 -23.54 4.03
C ASP A 134 -4.72 -22.69 3.89
N ASP A 135 -5.47 -22.79 2.80
CA ASP A 135 -6.71 -22.01 2.63
C ASP A 135 -7.86 -22.47 3.54
N VAL A 136 -8.45 -21.56 4.32
CA VAL A 136 -9.64 -21.86 5.16
C VAL A 136 -10.97 -21.56 4.47
N SER A 137 -10.96 -20.80 3.37
CA SER A 137 -12.20 -20.37 2.72
C SER A 137 -12.98 -21.54 2.09
N VAL A 138 -12.28 -22.60 1.70
CA VAL A 138 -12.88 -23.87 1.29
C VAL A 138 -12.94 -24.82 2.48
N GLY A 139 -13.99 -24.68 3.30
CA GLY A 139 -14.20 -25.53 4.48
C GLY A 139 -14.31 -27.03 4.14
N ARG A 140 -14.23 -27.88 5.17
CA ARG A 140 -14.17 -29.35 5.05
C ARG A 140 -15.32 -29.93 4.23
N ALA A 141 -16.53 -29.41 4.40
CA ALA A 141 -17.72 -29.87 3.69
C ALA A 141 -17.61 -29.65 2.17
N LYS A 142 -17.08 -28.49 1.74
CA LYS A 142 -16.93 -28.13 0.32
C LYS A 142 -15.69 -28.78 -0.30
N SER A 143 -14.58 -28.84 0.43
CA SER A 143 -13.31 -29.41 -0.06
C SER A 143 -13.33 -30.93 -0.18
N GLY A 144 -14.14 -31.63 0.62
CA GLY A 144 -14.28 -33.07 0.58
C GLY A 144 -12.93 -33.79 0.65
N LYS A 145 -12.66 -34.70 -0.29
CA LYS A 145 -11.40 -35.45 -0.36
C LYS A 145 -10.25 -34.68 -1.05
N VAL A 146 -10.55 -33.58 -1.73
CA VAL A 146 -9.52 -32.75 -2.38
C VAL A 146 -8.75 -31.96 -1.34
N GLY A 147 -9.42 -31.52 -0.27
CA GLY A 147 -8.81 -30.74 0.80
C GLY A 147 -8.67 -29.25 0.47
N ARG A 148 -7.91 -28.55 1.29
CA ARG A 148 -7.72 -27.09 1.24
C ARG A 148 -6.84 -26.70 0.05
N ARG A 149 -7.10 -25.54 -0.57
CA ARG A 149 -6.19 -24.97 -1.58
C ARG A 149 -4.86 -24.53 -0.94
N GLY A 150 -3.79 -24.53 -1.73
CA GLY A 150 -2.50 -23.95 -1.32
C GLY A 150 -2.38 -22.47 -1.71
N LEU A 151 -2.07 -21.60 -0.76
CA LEU A 151 -1.91 -20.15 -0.91
C LEU A 151 -0.50 -19.71 -0.45
N ALA A 152 -0.39 -18.59 0.28
CA ALA A 152 0.88 -17.96 0.67
C ALA A 152 1.67 -18.75 1.73
N GLY A 153 1.02 -19.59 2.55
CA GLY A 153 1.69 -20.49 3.49
C GLY A 153 2.66 -21.46 2.82
N THR A 154 2.45 -21.75 1.53
CA THR A 154 3.38 -22.52 0.70
C THR A 154 4.81 -21.99 0.76
N VAL A 155 5.00 -20.66 0.74
CA VAL A 155 6.33 -20.04 0.78
C VAL A 155 7.03 -20.28 2.12
N LEU A 156 6.28 -20.33 3.23
CA LEU A 156 6.83 -20.67 4.55
C LEU A 156 7.34 -22.11 4.57
N ILE A 157 6.62 -23.05 3.94
CA ILE A 157 7.10 -24.43 3.78
C ILE A 157 8.41 -24.48 2.97
N HIS A 158 8.56 -23.62 1.95
CA HIS A 158 9.80 -23.55 1.18
C HIS A 158 10.97 -23.11 2.05
N LYS A 159 10.74 -22.10 2.89
CA LYS A 159 11.74 -21.57 3.82
C LYS A 159 12.16 -22.60 4.85
N ILE A 160 11.19 -23.23 5.50
CA ILE A 160 11.40 -24.26 6.54
C ILE A 160 12.15 -25.46 5.96
N ALA A 161 11.67 -25.99 4.83
CA ALA A 161 12.27 -27.15 4.18
C ALA A 161 13.71 -26.86 3.73
N GLY A 162 13.93 -25.73 3.05
CA GLY A 162 15.26 -25.36 2.55
C GLY A 162 16.28 -25.08 3.65
N ALA A 163 15.86 -24.38 4.72
CA ALA A 163 16.71 -24.10 5.87
C ALA A 163 17.08 -25.41 6.60
N ALA A 164 16.12 -26.29 6.85
CA ALA A 164 16.38 -27.58 7.49
C ALA A 164 17.22 -28.51 6.61
N ALA A 165 16.96 -28.57 5.31
CA ALA A 165 17.76 -29.34 4.36
C ALA A 165 19.21 -28.84 4.30
N SER A 166 19.42 -27.52 4.39
CA SER A 166 20.76 -26.90 4.43
C SER A 166 21.57 -27.35 5.67
N HIS A 167 20.89 -27.67 6.77
CA HIS A 167 21.46 -28.25 7.98
C HIS A 167 21.62 -29.79 7.94
N GLY A 168 21.38 -30.42 6.80
CA GLY A 168 21.57 -31.86 6.60
C GLY A 168 20.46 -32.72 7.20
N VAL A 169 19.27 -32.17 7.47
CA VAL A 169 18.10 -32.95 7.89
C VAL A 169 17.71 -33.94 6.78
N GLY A 170 17.53 -35.21 7.17
CA GLY A 170 17.19 -36.29 6.25
C GLY A 170 15.75 -36.20 5.72
N LEU A 171 15.48 -36.86 4.58
CA LEU A 171 14.22 -36.74 3.85
C LEU A 171 12.98 -37.07 4.70
N GLU A 172 13.03 -38.16 5.48
CA GLU A 172 11.89 -38.59 6.29
C GLU A 172 11.54 -37.57 7.39
N ASP A 173 12.54 -36.96 8.02
CA ASP A 173 12.31 -35.96 9.05
C ASP A 173 11.93 -34.59 8.47
N LEU A 174 12.45 -34.24 7.28
CA LEU A 174 11.96 -33.07 6.53
C LEU A 174 10.46 -33.21 6.19
N VAL A 175 10.01 -34.41 5.82
CA VAL A 175 8.60 -34.65 5.52
C VAL A 175 7.73 -34.43 6.76
N LYS A 176 8.14 -34.98 7.90
CA LYS A 176 7.45 -34.75 9.18
C LYS A 176 7.42 -33.25 9.53
N LEU A 177 8.57 -32.58 9.45
CA LEU A 177 8.69 -31.15 9.73
C LEU A 177 7.74 -30.29 8.88
N CYS A 178 7.67 -30.57 7.58
CA CYS A 178 6.83 -29.81 6.66
C CYS A 178 5.34 -30.12 6.85
N HIS A 179 4.97 -31.37 7.17
CA HIS A 179 3.58 -31.68 7.53
C HIS A 179 3.15 -30.96 8.80
N THR A 180 3.96 -31.01 9.86
CA THR A 180 3.67 -30.28 11.10
C THR A 180 3.54 -28.77 10.84
N ALA A 181 4.39 -28.19 10.00
CA ALA A 181 4.25 -26.78 9.62
C ALA A 181 2.93 -26.51 8.89
N ASN A 182 2.61 -27.32 7.87
CA ASN A 182 1.40 -27.17 7.06
C ASN A 182 0.13 -27.31 7.90
N ASP A 183 0.12 -28.24 8.86
CA ASP A 183 -1.01 -28.50 9.76
C ASP A 183 -1.19 -27.39 10.81
N ASN A 184 -0.25 -26.45 10.91
CA ASN A 184 -0.28 -25.30 11.80
C ASN A 184 -0.48 -23.96 11.08
N MET A 185 -0.87 -24.01 9.79
CA MET A 185 -1.12 -22.81 8.97
C MET A 185 -2.57 -22.65 8.54
N VAL A 186 -3.03 -21.39 8.57
CA VAL A 186 -4.33 -20.96 8.07
C VAL A 186 -4.19 -19.67 7.26
N SER A 187 -4.86 -19.63 6.11
CA SER A 187 -4.81 -18.53 5.16
C SER A 187 -6.16 -18.22 4.55
N ILE A 188 -6.40 -16.95 4.23
CA ILE A 188 -7.59 -16.49 3.51
C ILE A 188 -7.25 -15.24 2.70
N ASN A 189 -7.88 -15.12 1.52
CA ASN A 189 -7.75 -13.97 0.62
C ASN A 189 -9.05 -13.15 0.58
N ALA A 190 -8.94 -11.89 0.18
CA ALA A 190 -10.04 -11.04 -0.26
C ALA A 190 -9.67 -10.37 -1.58
N SER A 191 -10.62 -10.19 -2.50
CA SER A 191 -10.34 -9.63 -3.83
C SER A 191 -11.46 -8.72 -4.33
N LEU A 192 -11.08 -7.57 -4.86
CA LEU A 192 -11.97 -6.54 -5.43
C LEU A 192 -12.25 -6.77 -6.92
N ALA A 193 -11.44 -7.59 -7.58
CA ALA A 193 -11.62 -7.93 -8.99
C ALA A 193 -11.07 -9.34 -9.28
N HIS A 194 -11.62 -9.99 -10.30
CA HIS A 194 -10.93 -11.11 -10.93
C HIS A 194 -9.73 -10.63 -11.74
N VAL A 195 -8.76 -11.50 -11.95
CA VAL A 195 -7.53 -11.20 -12.68
C VAL A 195 -7.69 -11.53 -14.16
N HIS A 196 -7.00 -10.77 -15.00
CA HIS A 196 -6.95 -11.04 -16.43
C HIS A 196 -5.72 -11.88 -16.78
N VAL A 197 -5.92 -13.03 -17.42
CA VAL A 197 -4.83 -13.92 -17.85
C VAL A 197 -4.24 -13.42 -19.17
N PRO A 198 -2.92 -13.13 -19.27
CA PRO A 198 -2.29 -12.71 -20.51
C PRO A 198 -2.55 -13.69 -21.67
N GLY A 199 -2.88 -13.14 -22.84
CA GLY A 199 -3.17 -13.92 -24.04
C GLY A 199 -4.60 -14.47 -24.16
N GLN A 200 -5.45 -14.24 -23.15
CA GLN A 200 -6.89 -14.47 -23.26
C GLN A 200 -7.60 -13.21 -23.78
N GLY A 201 -8.77 -13.39 -24.41
CA GLY A 201 -9.63 -12.29 -24.82
C GLY A 201 -10.31 -11.61 -23.61
N PRO A 202 -11.03 -10.49 -23.83
CA PRO A 202 -11.84 -9.87 -22.80
C PRO A 202 -12.81 -10.88 -22.20
N ARG A 203 -13.08 -10.78 -20.91
CA ARG A 203 -14.12 -11.59 -20.26
C ARG A 203 -15.50 -11.07 -20.63
N ASP A 204 -16.48 -11.97 -20.66
CA ASP A 204 -17.88 -11.59 -20.78
C ASP A 204 -18.31 -10.81 -19.53
N ASP A 205 -19.15 -9.78 -19.72
CA ASP A 205 -19.58 -8.88 -18.65
C ASP A 205 -20.22 -9.62 -17.46
N ASP A 206 -20.90 -10.75 -17.70
CA ASP A 206 -21.53 -11.60 -16.70
C ASP A 206 -20.54 -12.31 -15.74
N GLU A 207 -19.26 -12.39 -16.10
CA GLU A 207 -18.19 -12.93 -15.25
C GLU A 207 -17.43 -11.86 -14.46
N SER A 208 -17.70 -10.57 -14.75
CA SER A 208 -17.05 -9.45 -14.08
C SER A 208 -17.67 -9.16 -12.70
N MET A 209 -16.87 -8.65 -11.75
CA MET A 209 -17.41 -8.16 -10.48
C MET A 209 -17.88 -6.72 -10.64
N ALA A 210 -19.02 -6.39 -10.02
CA ALA A 210 -19.52 -5.03 -10.01
C ALA A 210 -18.60 -4.07 -9.23
N HIS A 211 -18.72 -2.77 -9.48
CA HIS A 211 -17.86 -1.76 -8.85
C HIS A 211 -17.91 -1.76 -7.31
N ASP A 212 -19.06 -2.11 -6.71
CA ASP A 212 -19.22 -2.20 -5.25
C ASP A 212 -19.17 -3.63 -4.70
N GLU A 213 -18.71 -4.59 -5.50
CA GLU A 213 -18.66 -6.00 -5.14
C GLU A 213 -17.23 -6.46 -4.85
N MET A 214 -17.08 -7.36 -3.89
CA MET A 214 -15.83 -8.09 -3.66
C MET A 214 -16.08 -9.57 -3.40
N GLU A 215 -15.04 -10.39 -3.54
CA GLU A 215 -15.08 -11.82 -3.29
C GLU A 215 -14.15 -12.21 -2.14
N LEU A 216 -14.75 -12.75 -1.07
CA LEU A 216 -14.06 -13.27 0.10
C LEU A 216 -13.66 -14.73 -0.15
N GLY A 217 -12.39 -15.03 0.09
CA GLY A 217 -11.81 -16.36 -0.08
C GLY A 217 -11.53 -16.72 -1.53
N MET A 218 -11.41 -15.75 -2.45
CA MET A 218 -11.09 -16.06 -3.85
C MET A 218 -9.74 -16.78 -3.98
N GLY A 219 -9.71 -17.80 -4.83
CA GLY A 219 -8.48 -18.56 -5.13
C GLY A 219 -7.47 -17.74 -5.94
N ILE A 220 -6.25 -18.24 -6.08
CA ILE A 220 -5.18 -17.56 -6.84
C ILE A 220 -5.31 -17.74 -8.35
N HIS A 221 -6.28 -18.50 -8.86
CA HIS A 221 -6.54 -18.67 -10.29
C HIS A 221 -7.98 -18.25 -10.67
N ASN A 222 -8.56 -17.26 -9.98
CA ASN A 222 -9.96 -16.83 -10.09
C ASN A 222 -10.99 -17.90 -9.66
N GLU A 223 -10.60 -18.92 -8.90
CA GLU A 223 -11.59 -19.88 -8.39
C GLU A 223 -12.54 -19.18 -7.40
N PRO A 224 -13.85 -19.47 -7.47
CA PRO A 224 -14.82 -18.84 -6.59
C PRO A 224 -14.45 -18.96 -5.12
N GLY A 225 -14.70 -17.87 -4.40
CA GLY A 225 -14.50 -17.79 -2.97
C GLY A 225 -15.57 -18.52 -2.16
N CYS A 226 -15.62 -18.19 -0.87
CA CYS A 226 -16.70 -18.63 0.00
C CYS A 226 -17.92 -17.71 -0.10
N ARG A 227 -17.74 -16.44 -0.47
CA ARG A 227 -18.83 -15.49 -0.60
C ARG A 227 -18.48 -14.27 -1.47
N ARG A 228 -19.45 -13.80 -2.26
CA ARG A 228 -19.45 -12.45 -2.85
C ARG A 228 -20.23 -11.49 -1.96
N ILE A 229 -19.72 -10.27 -1.81
CA ILE A 229 -20.24 -9.27 -0.86
C ILE A 229 -20.46 -7.98 -1.63
N SER A 230 -21.67 -7.44 -1.54
CA SER A 230 -22.06 -6.12 -2.04
C SER A 230 -23.05 -5.48 -1.05
N PRO A 231 -22.84 -4.22 -0.64
CA PRO A 231 -21.68 -3.39 -0.96
C PRO A 231 -20.40 -3.90 -0.28
N ILE A 232 -19.22 -3.50 -0.77
CA ILE A 232 -17.93 -3.72 -0.12
C ILE A 232 -18.01 -3.19 1.33
N PRO A 233 -17.71 -4.01 2.35
CA PRO A 233 -17.77 -3.60 3.75
C PRO A 233 -16.62 -2.65 4.12
N SER A 234 -16.68 -2.09 5.34
CA SER A 234 -15.52 -1.38 5.89
C SER A 234 -14.32 -2.32 6.03
N ILE A 235 -13.10 -1.77 6.03
CA ILE A 235 -11.90 -2.59 6.19
C ILE A 235 -11.87 -3.30 7.54
N ASP A 236 -12.37 -2.66 8.60
CA ASP A 236 -12.42 -3.24 9.95
C ASP A 236 -13.37 -4.45 9.98
N ASP A 237 -14.56 -4.34 9.36
CA ASP A 237 -15.53 -5.44 9.27
C ASP A 237 -14.98 -6.61 8.43
N LEU A 238 -14.33 -6.31 7.30
CA LEU A 238 -13.72 -7.32 6.44
C LEU A 238 -12.62 -8.10 7.18
N VAL A 239 -11.73 -7.38 7.85
CA VAL A 239 -10.62 -7.98 8.63
C VAL A 239 -11.19 -8.83 9.77
N SER A 240 -12.16 -8.33 10.53
CA SER A 240 -12.83 -9.11 11.57
C SER A 240 -13.43 -10.40 11.04
N GLU A 241 -14.07 -10.36 9.87
CA GLU A 241 -14.62 -11.56 9.27
C GLU A 241 -13.56 -12.55 8.77
N MET A 242 -12.48 -12.05 8.16
CA MET A 242 -11.35 -12.88 7.73
C MET A 242 -10.70 -13.57 8.93
N LEU A 243 -10.41 -12.83 10.00
CA LEU A 243 -9.84 -13.37 11.24
C LEU A 243 -10.78 -14.37 11.91
N LYS A 244 -12.09 -14.11 11.88
CA LYS A 244 -13.08 -15.08 12.37
C LYS A 244 -13.00 -16.41 11.62
N GLN A 245 -12.90 -16.42 10.30
CA GLN A 245 -12.73 -17.67 9.54
C GLN A 245 -11.42 -18.40 9.85
N LEU A 246 -10.37 -17.67 10.21
CA LEU A 246 -9.07 -18.23 10.56
C LEU A 246 -9.03 -18.81 11.99
N LEU A 247 -9.74 -18.20 12.94
CA LEU A 247 -9.51 -18.40 14.38
C LEU A 247 -10.71 -18.97 15.16
N ASP A 248 -11.94 -18.84 14.65
CA ASP A 248 -13.15 -19.25 15.39
C ASP A 248 -13.26 -20.77 15.53
N GLN A 249 -12.95 -21.27 16.73
CA GLN A 249 -13.01 -22.71 17.05
C GLN A 249 -14.43 -23.27 17.09
N SER A 250 -15.47 -22.42 17.07
CA SER A 250 -16.86 -22.88 16.97
C SER A 250 -17.26 -23.25 15.53
N ASP A 251 -16.54 -22.75 14.51
CA ASP A 251 -16.72 -23.14 13.12
C ASP A 251 -16.05 -24.49 12.86
N LYS A 252 -16.79 -25.58 13.08
CA LYS A 252 -16.30 -26.95 12.84
C LYS A 252 -15.90 -27.23 11.39
N ASP A 253 -16.36 -26.41 10.44
CA ASP A 253 -16.02 -26.56 9.03
C ASP A 253 -14.63 -25.96 8.73
N ARG A 254 -14.25 -24.87 9.42
CA ARG A 254 -13.01 -24.09 9.16
C ARG A 254 -11.98 -24.04 10.29
N ALA A 255 -12.30 -24.51 11.49
CA ALA A 255 -11.36 -24.56 12.61
C ALA A 255 -10.28 -25.62 12.35
N TYR A 256 -9.28 -25.29 11.52
CA TYR A 256 -8.19 -26.18 11.14
C TYR A 256 -7.06 -26.17 12.16
N VAL A 257 -6.79 -25.01 12.76
CA VAL A 257 -5.71 -24.79 13.72
C VAL A 257 -6.29 -24.07 14.94
N ASN A 258 -5.89 -24.51 16.13
CA ASN A 258 -6.22 -23.84 17.37
C ASN A 258 -5.08 -22.89 17.74
N ILE A 259 -5.31 -21.58 17.57
CA ILE A 259 -4.35 -20.52 17.87
C ILE A 259 -4.92 -19.68 19.02
N ASN A 260 -4.14 -19.44 20.06
CA ASN A 260 -4.53 -18.64 21.22
C ASN A 260 -3.48 -17.56 21.56
N SER A 261 -3.75 -16.75 22.60
CA SER A 261 -2.91 -15.61 22.98
C SER A 261 -1.51 -15.98 23.49
N GLU A 262 -1.31 -17.22 23.93
CA GLU A 262 -0.01 -17.71 24.43
C GLU A 262 0.86 -18.31 23.33
N ASP A 263 0.31 -18.47 22.12
CA ASP A 263 1.06 -19.04 21.00
C ASP A 263 2.04 -18.04 20.38
N GLU A 264 3.19 -18.55 19.96
CA GLU A 264 4.05 -17.82 19.03
C GLU A 264 3.40 -17.87 17.64
N VAL A 265 3.00 -16.71 17.12
CA VAL A 265 2.32 -16.61 15.82
C VAL A 265 3.14 -15.78 14.85
N VAL A 266 3.37 -16.33 13.65
CA VAL A 266 3.89 -15.58 12.51
C VAL A 266 2.72 -15.14 11.64
N LEU A 267 2.67 -13.84 11.33
CA LEU A 267 1.73 -13.24 10.39
C LEU A 267 2.40 -13.04 9.04
N VAL A 268 1.78 -13.51 7.97
CA VAL A 268 2.12 -13.11 6.59
C VAL A 268 0.96 -12.31 6.00
N MET A 269 1.22 -11.05 5.71
CA MET A 269 0.37 -10.23 4.87
C MET A 269 0.87 -10.36 3.43
N ASN A 270 -0.01 -10.83 2.55
CA ASN A 270 0.30 -11.11 1.15
C ASN A 270 -0.48 -10.19 0.22
N ASN A 271 0.20 -9.41 -0.61
CA ASN A 271 -0.40 -8.64 -1.70
C ASN A 271 -0.54 -9.54 -2.93
N LEU A 272 -1.75 -9.62 -3.51
CA LEU A 272 -2.05 -10.48 -4.66
C LEU A 272 -1.51 -9.91 -5.99
N GLY A 273 -0.91 -8.71 -5.96
CA GLY A 273 -0.12 -8.12 -7.04
C GLY A 273 -0.60 -6.73 -7.47
N GLY A 274 -1.86 -6.38 -7.20
CA GLY A 274 -2.50 -5.17 -7.72
C GLY A 274 -2.73 -4.04 -6.71
N LEU A 275 -2.57 -4.28 -5.40
CA LEU A 275 -2.76 -3.22 -4.40
C LEU A 275 -1.55 -2.29 -4.32
N SER A 276 -1.81 -1.00 -4.12
CA SER A 276 -0.75 -0.02 -3.82
C SER A 276 -0.08 -0.36 -2.48
N LEU A 277 1.21 -0.05 -2.33
CA LEU A 277 1.89 -0.27 -1.05
C LEU A 277 1.30 0.60 0.07
N LEU A 278 0.80 1.79 -0.24
CA LEU A 278 0.13 2.66 0.73
C LEU A 278 -1.11 1.99 1.33
N GLU A 279 -2.01 1.52 0.47
CA GLU A 279 -3.24 0.83 0.87
C GLU A 279 -2.92 -0.50 1.57
N PHE A 280 -2.05 -1.31 0.98
CA PHE A 280 -1.66 -2.60 1.55
C PHE A 280 -1.02 -2.47 2.94
N SER A 281 -0.16 -1.46 3.15
CA SER A 281 0.43 -1.19 4.47
C SER A 281 -0.62 -0.73 5.49
N ALA A 282 -1.60 0.10 5.08
CA ALA A 282 -2.70 0.48 5.96
C ALA A 282 -3.56 -0.74 6.37
N VAL A 283 -3.87 -1.63 5.42
CA VAL A 283 -4.58 -2.89 5.69
C VAL A 283 -3.78 -3.80 6.62
N SER A 284 -2.45 -3.90 6.45
CA SER A 284 -1.58 -4.66 7.37
C SER A 284 -1.70 -4.15 8.80
N SER A 285 -1.67 -2.83 9.01
CA SER A 285 -1.87 -2.22 10.34
C SER A 285 -3.22 -2.63 10.93
N LYS A 286 -4.29 -2.59 10.13
CA LYS A 286 -5.63 -2.99 10.58
C LYS A 286 -5.73 -4.47 10.99
N VAL A 287 -5.04 -5.37 10.29
CA VAL A 287 -4.98 -6.78 10.68
C VAL A 287 -4.24 -6.96 12.01
N GLU A 288 -3.12 -6.28 12.20
CA GLU A 288 -2.36 -6.33 13.46
C GLU A 288 -3.15 -5.74 14.65
N GLU A 289 -3.83 -4.60 14.44
CA GLU A 289 -4.76 -3.99 15.40
C GLU A 289 -5.86 -4.99 15.80
N ALA A 290 -6.55 -5.58 14.82
CA ALA A 290 -7.64 -6.52 15.07
C ALA A 290 -7.18 -7.81 15.76
N LEU A 291 -6.02 -8.37 15.41
CA LEU A 291 -5.42 -9.51 16.11
C LEU A 291 -5.14 -9.19 17.58
N ALA A 292 -4.58 -8.02 17.85
CA ALA A 292 -4.25 -7.59 19.21
C ALA A 292 -5.50 -7.31 20.05
N GLU A 293 -6.50 -6.63 19.49
CA GLU A 293 -7.68 -6.17 20.21
C GLU A 293 -8.75 -7.26 20.37
N GLN A 294 -8.99 -8.07 19.33
CA GLN A 294 -10.09 -9.04 19.31
C GLN A 294 -9.65 -10.43 19.80
N TYR A 295 -8.38 -10.78 19.62
CA TYR A 295 -7.85 -12.12 19.92
C TYR A 295 -6.71 -12.13 20.94
N SER A 296 -6.21 -10.95 21.36
CA SER A 296 -5.02 -10.85 22.21
C SER A 296 -3.78 -11.53 21.61
N ILE A 297 -3.72 -11.65 20.28
CA ILE A 297 -2.59 -12.23 19.56
C ILE A 297 -1.69 -11.10 19.08
N ARG A 298 -0.41 -11.15 19.45
CA ARG A 298 0.62 -10.24 18.94
C ARG A 298 1.66 -11.07 18.16
N PRO A 299 1.68 -10.98 16.82
CA PRO A 299 2.60 -11.79 16.03
C PRO A 299 4.07 -11.55 16.44
N VAL A 300 4.83 -12.63 16.61
CA VAL A 300 6.26 -12.56 16.94
C VAL A 300 7.12 -12.22 15.71
N ARG A 301 6.56 -12.44 14.51
CA ARG A 301 7.08 -11.97 13.22
C ARG A 301 5.92 -11.55 12.34
N VAL A 302 6.17 -10.50 11.56
CA VAL A 302 5.27 -10.04 10.50
C VAL A 302 6.07 -9.99 9.20
N TYR A 303 5.59 -10.71 8.19
CA TYR A 303 6.08 -10.65 6.83
C TYR A 303 5.00 -9.99 5.97
N ALA A 304 5.22 -8.75 5.54
CA ALA A 304 4.28 -8.02 4.70
C ALA A 304 4.89 -7.73 3.33
N GLY A 305 4.25 -8.21 2.26
CA GLY A 305 4.75 -8.00 0.91
C GLY A 305 4.07 -8.87 -0.12
N ILE A 306 4.78 -9.12 -1.22
CA ILE A 306 4.30 -9.92 -2.34
C ILE A 306 4.95 -11.31 -2.21
N PHE A 307 4.17 -12.33 -1.86
CA PHE A 307 4.67 -13.71 -1.71
C PHE A 307 4.07 -14.63 -2.78
N THR A 308 2.75 -14.75 -2.82
CA THR A 308 2.01 -15.53 -3.83
C THR A 308 1.00 -14.61 -4.49
N THR A 309 1.31 -14.13 -5.69
CA THR A 309 0.37 -13.28 -6.44
C THR A 309 -0.73 -14.10 -7.11
N SER A 310 -1.71 -13.39 -7.64
CA SER A 310 -2.52 -13.84 -8.75
C SER A 310 -2.38 -12.77 -9.84
N LEU A 311 -1.29 -12.79 -10.61
CA LEU A 311 -0.99 -11.77 -11.63
C LEU A 311 -1.14 -10.33 -11.08
N ASN A 312 -2.15 -9.60 -11.56
CA ASN A 312 -2.50 -8.23 -11.16
C ASN A 312 -3.64 -8.17 -10.11
N GLY A 313 -3.76 -9.19 -9.26
CA GLY A 313 -4.83 -9.35 -8.28
C GLY A 313 -5.02 -8.14 -7.38
N LEU A 314 -6.16 -7.47 -7.54
CA LEU A 314 -6.61 -6.38 -6.67
C LEU A 314 -7.13 -6.95 -5.36
N GLY A 315 -6.22 -7.38 -4.49
CA GLY A 315 -6.57 -7.98 -3.23
C GLY A 315 -5.38 -8.34 -2.35
N PHE A 316 -5.69 -8.82 -1.16
CA PHE A 316 -4.71 -9.23 -0.16
C PHE A 316 -5.10 -10.56 0.47
N GLY A 317 -4.14 -11.17 1.16
CA GLY A 317 -4.35 -12.36 1.97
C GLY A 317 -3.67 -12.26 3.32
N ILE A 318 -4.25 -12.96 4.29
CA ILE A 318 -3.73 -13.13 5.64
C ILE A 318 -3.32 -14.58 5.77
N THR A 319 -2.13 -14.86 6.28
CA THR A 319 -1.73 -16.19 6.75
C THR A 319 -1.24 -16.11 8.18
N LEU A 320 -1.77 -16.98 9.04
CA LEU A 320 -1.29 -17.17 10.40
C LEU A 320 -0.60 -18.53 10.48
N PHE A 321 0.60 -18.54 11.04
CA PHE A 321 1.37 -19.75 11.30
C PHE A 321 1.69 -19.85 12.78
N ARG A 322 1.14 -20.88 13.45
CA ARG A 322 1.43 -21.18 14.85
C ARG A 322 2.79 -21.87 14.95
N THR A 323 3.78 -21.20 15.51
CA THR A 323 5.18 -21.67 15.58
C THR A 323 5.60 -22.22 16.93
N THR A 324 4.70 -22.27 17.91
CA THR A 324 4.95 -22.76 19.28
C THR A 324 5.50 -24.19 19.32
N ASP A 325 5.16 -25.02 18.32
CA ASP A 325 5.62 -26.40 18.27
C ASP A 325 7.12 -26.47 17.95
N HIS A 326 7.85 -27.23 18.77
CA HIS A 326 9.22 -27.62 18.49
C HIS A 326 9.30 -29.07 18.05
N ILE A 327 10.15 -29.36 17.07
CA ILE A 327 10.35 -30.72 16.57
C ILE A 327 11.73 -31.21 16.96
N ASN A 328 11.80 -32.39 17.57
CA ASN A 328 13.07 -33.05 17.83
C ASN A 328 13.52 -33.83 16.58
N ILE A 329 14.66 -33.44 16.01
CA ILE A 329 15.32 -34.18 14.93
C ILE A 329 16.73 -34.56 15.43
N ASN A 330 17.00 -35.86 15.51
CA ASN A 330 18.30 -36.41 15.95
C ASN A 330 18.78 -35.87 17.31
N GLY A 331 17.87 -35.70 18.27
CA GLY A 331 18.19 -35.20 19.61
C GLY A 331 18.37 -33.68 19.69
N LYS A 332 18.14 -32.94 18.59
CA LYS A 332 18.16 -31.48 18.56
C LYS A 332 16.74 -30.95 18.39
N GLU A 333 16.40 -29.97 19.20
CA GLU A 333 15.15 -29.25 19.09
C GLU A 333 15.24 -28.22 17.96
N ILE A 334 14.28 -28.26 17.06
CA ILE A 334 14.17 -27.36 15.90
C ILE A 334 12.94 -26.48 16.11
N SER A 335 13.18 -25.17 16.15
CA SER A 335 12.14 -24.13 16.17
C SER A 335 11.82 -23.72 14.73
N PHE A 336 10.53 -23.61 14.41
CA PHE A 336 10.09 -23.04 13.14
C PHE A 336 10.54 -21.59 12.98
N LEU A 337 10.48 -20.80 14.06
CA LEU A 337 10.89 -19.40 14.05
C LEU A 337 12.37 -19.25 13.69
N ASN A 338 13.24 -20.09 14.27
CA ASN A 338 14.66 -20.10 13.91
C ASN A 338 14.88 -20.44 12.43
N LEU A 339 14.16 -21.44 11.90
CA LEU A 339 14.25 -21.80 10.48
C LEU A 339 13.75 -20.67 9.56
N LEU A 340 12.75 -19.90 9.97
CA LEU A 340 12.28 -18.72 9.24
C LEU A 340 13.31 -17.58 9.26
N ASP A 341 14.00 -17.40 10.39
CA ASP A 341 15.02 -16.38 10.60
C ASP A 341 16.38 -16.72 9.94
N GLU A 342 16.60 -17.97 9.51
CA GLU A 342 17.84 -18.38 8.82
C GLU A 342 18.10 -17.53 7.55
N PRO A 343 19.35 -17.09 7.29
CA PRO A 343 19.69 -16.36 6.08
C PRO A 343 19.45 -17.18 4.79
N VAL A 344 19.05 -16.49 3.72
CA VAL A 344 18.83 -17.10 2.39
C VAL A 344 19.38 -16.21 1.28
N GLU A 345 19.68 -16.82 0.13
CA GLU A 345 20.11 -16.11 -1.10
C GLU A 345 19.01 -16.10 -2.17
N ALA A 346 17.79 -16.46 -1.79
CA ALA A 346 16.61 -16.43 -2.64
C ALA A 346 16.04 -15.01 -2.74
N THR A 347 16.00 -14.46 -3.97
CA THR A 347 15.61 -13.06 -4.24
C THR A 347 14.19 -12.69 -3.85
N GLY A 348 13.29 -13.68 -3.73
CA GLY A 348 11.89 -13.47 -3.36
C GLY A 348 11.64 -13.42 -1.85
N TRP A 349 12.62 -13.80 -1.01
CA TRP A 349 12.49 -13.73 0.44
C TRP A 349 12.90 -12.34 0.94
N PRO A 350 12.17 -11.73 1.89
CA PRO A 350 12.53 -10.42 2.42
C PRO A 350 13.96 -10.41 2.98
N TYR A 351 14.82 -9.55 2.44
CA TYR A 351 16.19 -9.37 2.92
C TYR A 351 16.20 -8.45 4.14
N CYS A 352 15.76 -8.97 5.28
CA CYS A 352 15.73 -8.22 6.54
C CYS A 352 16.27 -9.09 7.68
N LEU A 353 17.12 -8.51 8.53
CA LEU A 353 17.51 -9.16 9.77
C LEU A 353 16.33 -9.11 10.74
N PRO A 354 15.92 -10.24 11.31
CA PRO A 354 14.78 -10.28 12.22
C PRO A 354 15.09 -9.49 13.50
N ALA A 355 14.11 -8.73 13.97
CA ALA A 355 14.20 -8.07 15.28
C ALA A 355 14.15 -9.11 16.42
N ASN A 356 14.63 -8.73 17.61
CA ASN A 356 14.45 -9.57 18.79
C ASN A 356 12.95 -9.72 19.09
N VAL A 357 12.48 -10.95 19.34
CA VAL A 357 11.07 -11.27 19.65
C VAL A 357 10.49 -10.46 20.82
N ASN A 358 11.33 -10.03 21.76
CA ASN A 358 10.91 -9.23 22.91
C ASN A 358 10.91 -7.71 22.65
N SER A 359 11.20 -7.28 21.43
CA SER A 359 11.19 -5.86 21.07
C SER A 359 9.76 -5.33 21.01
N GLN A 360 9.56 -4.10 21.49
CA GLN A 360 8.27 -3.42 21.38
C GLN A 360 8.37 -2.23 20.43
N ASN A 361 7.37 -2.10 19.55
CA ASN A 361 7.23 -0.93 18.71
C ASN A 361 6.95 0.30 19.57
N LYS A 362 7.59 1.43 19.23
CA LYS A 362 7.31 2.73 19.84
C LYS A 362 6.46 3.56 18.87
N ILE A 363 5.16 3.30 18.87
CA ILE A 363 4.18 4.13 18.17
C ILE A 363 3.64 5.12 19.20
N GLY A 364 3.85 6.41 18.99
CA GLY A 364 3.46 7.42 19.97
C GLY A 364 3.26 8.79 19.35
N ASN A 365 2.38 9.56 19.98
CA ASN A 365 2.11 10.95 19.62
C ASN A 365 3.22 11.82 20.20
N ILE A 366 4.29 12.04 19.43
CA ILE A 366 5.22 13.12 19.73
C ILE A 366 4.44 14.41 19.48
N SER A 367 4.12 15.14 20.54
CA SER A 367 3.44 16.43 20.42
C SER A 367 4.29 17.37 19.58
N ILE A 368 3.79 17.77 18.42
CA ILE A 368 4.34 18.88 17.62
C ILE A 368 3.91 20.17 18.34
N GLN A 369 4.53 20.48 19.48
CA GLN A 369 4.28 21.74 20.17
C GLN A 369 5.25 22.79 19.64
N GLU A 370 4.72 23.80 18.96
CA GLU A 370 5.50 24.97 18.57
C GLU A 370 5.64 25.93 19.76
N ALA A 371 6.88 26.28 20.09
CA ALA A 371 7.18 27.27 21.12
C ALA A 371 7.10 28.68 20.51
N HIS A 372 5.91 29.27 20.50
CA HIS A 372 5.79 30.67 20.10
C HIS A 372 6.10 31.62 21.26
N ALA A 373 6.82 32.72 20.96
CA ALA A 373 6.95 33.84 21.87
C ALA A 373 5.56 34.50 22.09
N ASP A 374 5.26 34.84 23.34
CA ASP A 374 4.02 35.52 23.72
C ASP A 374 4.14 37.01 23.32
N ILE A 375 3.74 37.32 22.08
CA ILE A 375 3.74 38.69 21.54
C ILE A 375 2.31 39.23 21.62
N GLN A 376 2.11 40.29 22.39
CA GLN A 376 0.83 40.95 22.55
C GLN A 376 0.75 42.23 21.70
N SER A 377 -0.38 42.43 21.04
CA SER A 377 -0.71 43.65 20.29
C SER A 377 -0.99 44.83 21.23
N PRO A 378 -0.66 46.06 20.81
CA PRO A 378 -1.01 47.27 21.56
C PRO A 378 -2.49 47.66 21.44
N VAL A 379 -3.25 46.97 20.58
CA VAL A 379 -4.64 47.25 20.23
C VAL A 379 -5.46 45.95 20.18
N LYS A 380 -6.79 46.09 20.20
CA LYS A 380 -7.75 44.99 20.06
C LYS A 380 -8.67 45.23 18.87
N ILE A 381 -9.18 44.16 18.28
CA ILE A 381 -10.18 44.20 17.19
C ILE A 381 -11.56 43.81 17.71
N ASP A 382 -12.62 44.16 16.96
CA ASP A 382 -13.95 43.60 17.19
C ASP A 382 -13.96 42.12 16.78
N LYS A 383 -13.85 41.27 17.80
CA LYS A 383 -13.77 39.82 17.68
C LYS A 383 -14.95 39.24 16.92
N GLU A 384 -16.18 39.70 17.16
CA GLU A 384 -17.37 39.11 16.52
C GLU A 384 -17.53 39.56 15.08
N ALA A 385 -17.21 40.82 14.78
CA ALA A 385 -17.21 41.32 13.41
C ALA A 385 -16.19 40.56 12.55
N VAL A 386 -14.96 40.40 13.04
CA VAL A 386 -13.88 39.70 12.32
C VAL A 386 -14.18 38.21 12.19
N ARG A 387 -14.73 37.57 13.23
CA ARG A 387 -15.21 36.18 13.17
C ARG A 387 -16.21 35.98 12.03
N LYS A 388 -17.23 36.84 11.94
CA LYS A 388 -18.26 36.73 10.91
C LYS A 388 -17.67 36.86 9.50
N ILE A 389 -16.74 37.80 9.32
CA ILE A 389 -16.05 38.04 8.04
C ILE A 389 -15.24 36.80 7.61
N ILE A 390 -14.41 36.26 8.51
CA ILE A 390 -13.59 35.06 8.19
C ILE A 390 -14.47 33.86 7.89
N LEU A 391 -15.52 33.60 8.68
CA LEU A 391 -16.43 32.49 8.43
C LEU A 391 -17.14 32.60 7.07
N THR A 392 -17.50 33.82 6.66
CA THR A 392 -18.09 34.07 5.35
C THR A 392 -17.11 33.76 4.21
N ALA A 393 -15.85 34.17 4.37
CA ALA A 393 -14.78 33.85 3.42
C ALA A 393 -14.50 32.34 3.31
N MET A 394 -14.39 31.65 4.45
CA MET A 394 -14.13 30.21 4.46
C MET A 394 -15.31 29.41 3.88
N GLN A 395 -16.56 29.79 4.20
CA GLN A 395 -17.73 29.15 3.60
C GLN A 395 -17.77 29.34 2.09
N ASN A 396 -17.41 30.53 1.58
CA ASN A 396 -17.37 30.77 0.14
C ASN A 396 -16.35 29.86 -0.57
N LEU A 397 -15.19 29.63 0.04
CA LEU A 397 -14.18 28.72 -0.50
C LEU A 397 -14.64 27.25 -0.44
N ILE A 398 -15.28 26.84 0.67
CA ILE A 398 -15.84 25.49 0.82
C ILE A 398 -16.90 25.22 -0.26
N ASP A 399 -17.78 26.19 -0.53
CA ASP A 399 -18.82 26.08 -1.56
C ASP A 399 -18.24 26.03 -2.98
N ALA A 400 -17.09 26.67 -3.21
CA ALA A 400 -16.39 26.70 -4.50
C ALA A 400 -15.54 25.43 -4.77
N GLU A 401 -15.24 24.63 -3.75
CA GLU A 401 -14.34 23.47 -3.86
C GLU A 401 -14.66 22.51 -5.01
N PRO A 402 -15.92 22.09 -5.25
CA PRO A 402 -16.21 21.12 -6.30
C PRO A 402 -15.82 21.60 -7.71
N GLU A 403 -15.93 22.91 -7.97
CA GLU A 403 -15.51 23.50 -9.25
C GLU A 403 -13.98 23.58 -9.35
N ILE A 404 -13.31 23.98 -8.27
CA ILE A 404 -11.84 24.06 -8.21
C ILE A 404 -11.23 22.67 -8.45
N THR A 405 -11.71 21.64 -7.74
CA THR A 405 -11.26 20.25 -7.90
C THR A 405 -11.52 19.74 -9.32
N LYS A 406 -12.67 20.09 -9.91
CA LYS A 406 -12.98 19.72 -11.29
C LYS A 406 -11.97 20.31 -12.28
N PHE A 407 -11.63 21.59 -12.16
CA PHE A 407 -10.66 22.20 -13.08
C PHE A 407 -9.23 21.72 -12.83
N ASP A 408 -8.86 21.46 -11.59
CA ASP A 408 -7.57 20.86 -11.27
C ASP A 408 -7.47 19.41 -11.76
N THR A 409 -8.56 18.64 -11.79
CA THR A 409 -8.56 17.31 -12.41
C THR A 409 -8.28 17.38 -13.91
N ILE A 410 -8.68 18.47 -14.56
CA ILE A 410 -8.46 18.68 -16.00
C ILE A 410 -7.03 19.19 -16.27
N ALA A 411 -6.51 20.10 -15.43
CA ALA A 411 -5.26 20.81 -15.67
C ALA A 411 -4.12 20.46 -14.68
N GLY A 412 -4.32 19.49 -13.79
CA GLY A 412 -3.41 19.14 -12.70
C GLY A 412 -3.64 17.70 -12.25
N ASP A 413 -3.61 17.46 -10.94
CA ASP A 413 -3.83 16.13 -10.31
C ASP A 413 -5.14 16.01 -9.53
N GLY A 414 -5.93 17.09 -9.45
CA GLY A 414 -7.29 17.05 -8.91
C GLY A 414 -7.36 17.13 -7.38
N ASP A 415 -6.33 17.65 -6.72
CA ASP A 415 -6.26 17.76 -5.25
C ASP A 415 -6.32 19.21 -4.72
N CYS A 416 -6.26 20.21 -5.61
CA CYS A 416 -6.18 21.62 -5.21
C CYS A 416 -7.41 22.06 -4.41
N GLY A 417 -8.61 21.78 -4.92
CA GLY A 417 -9.86 22.18 -4.26
C GLY A 417 -10.03 21.50 -2.89
N THR A 418 -9.80 20.19 -2.81
CA THR A 418 -9.90 19.44 -1.55
C THR A 418 -8.87 19.93 -0.52
N THR A 419 -7.66 20.30 -0.96
CA THR A 419 -6.63 20.91 -0.10
C THR A 419 -7.05 22.28 0.43
N LEU A 420 -7.59 23.14 -0.43
CA LEU A 420 -8.10 24.45 -0.03
C LEU A 420 -9.29 24.34 0.94
N LYS A 421 -10.19 23.37 0.71
CA LYS A 421 -11.32 23.11 1.61
C LYS A 421 -10.87 22.65 2.99
N ARG A 422 -9.89 21.75 3.09
CA ARG A 422 -9.32 21.33 4.38
C ARG A 422 -8.78 22.52 5.17
N GLY A 423 -8.01 23.39 4.51
CA GLY A 423 -7.55 24.65 5.11
C GLY A 423 -8.69 25.55 5.57
N ALA A 424 -9.73 25.72 4.72
CA ALA A 424 -10.89 26.55 5.05
C ALA A 424 -11.70 26.01 6.23
N GLU A 425 -11.90 24.69 6.30
CA GLU A 425 -12.56 24.01 7.41
C GLU A 425 -11.76 24.14 8.71
N GLY A 426 -10.43 23.97 8.65
CA GLY A 426 -9.54 24.18 9.79
C GLY A 426 -9.60 25.60 10.33
N VAL A 427 -9.53 26.62 9.46
CA VAL A 427 -9.67 28.03 9.86
C VAL A 427 -11.06 28.30 10.42
N ALA A 428 -12.13 27.78 9.80
CA ALA A 428 -13.49 27.95 10.30
C ALA A 428 -13.70 27.32 11.69
N GLU A 429 -13.10 26.17 11.95
CA GLU A 429 -13.13 25.52 13.26
C GLU A 429 -12.35 26.34 14.30
N PHE A 430 -11.12 26.76 13.98
CA PHE A 430 -10.31 27.62 14.85
C PHE A 430 -11.05 28.90 15.25
N VAL A 431 -11.68 29.57 14.29
CA VAL A 431 -12.41 30.84 14.48
C VAL A 431 -13.66 30.67 15.37
N LYS A 432 -14.27 29.48 15.36
CA LYS A 432 -15.39 29.11 16.25
C LYS A 432 -14.92 28.71 17.65
N SER A 433 -13.65 28.38 17.83
CA SER A 433 -13.10 27.90 19.10
C SER A 433 -12.86 29.03 20.11
N ASP A 434 -12.68 28.66 21.38
CA ASP A 434 -12.31 29.57 22.46
C ASP A 434 -10.88 30.14 22.32
N LYS A 435 -10.05 29.55 21.45
CA LYS A 435 -8.68 30.02 21.17
C LYS A 435 -8.65 31.28 20.30
N PHE A 436 -9.74 31.59 19.59
CA PHE A 436 -9.84 32.76 18.74
C PHE A 436 -9.59 34.05 19.56
N SER A 437 -8.63 34.88 19.15
CA SER A 437 -8.16 36.03 19.92
C SER A 437 -8.71 37.36 19.39
N ASP A 438 -8.85 38.35 20.27
CA ASP A 438 -9.10 39.76 19.91
C ASP A 438 -7.79 40.55 19.68
N ASP A 439 -6.65 39.87 19.80
CA ASP A 439 -5.32 40.39 19.51
C ASP A 439 -4.99 40.17 18.02
N PRO A 440 -4.85 41.22 17.18
CA PRO A 440 -4.67 41.07 15.74
C PRO A 440 -3.35 40.40 15.33
N ILE A 441 -2.24 40.62 16.04
CA ILE A 441 -0.96 39.96 15.74
C ILE A 441 -1.07 38.46 16.00
N ARG A 442 -1.60 38.10 17.17
CA ARG A 442 -1.82 36.70 17.54
C ARG A 442 -2.81 36.04 16.61
N LEU A 443 -3.92 36.71 16.30
CA LEU A 443 -4.95 36.19 15.42
C LEU A 443 -4.41 35.79 14.05
N VAL A 444 -3.69 36.70 13.38
CA VAL A 444 -3.20 36.43 12.02
C VAL A 444 -2.13 35.34 12.03
N ARG A 445 -1.29 35.28 13.07
CA ARG A 445 -0.32 34.19 13.24
C ARG A 445 -1.03 32.86 13.46
N ASP A 446 -1.96 32.78 14.42
CA ASP A 446 -2.66 31.54 14.74
C ASP A 446 -3.48 31.04 13.53
N ILE A 447 -3.98 31.93 12.65
CA ILE A 447 -4.58 31.53 11.36
C ILE A 447 -3.52 30.95 10.39
N ALA A 448 -2.32 31.55 10.33
CA ALA A 448 -1.23 31.04 9.51
C ALA A 448 -0.82 29.62 9.95
N ASP A 449 -0.69 29.40 11.26
CA ASP A 449 -0.38 28.10 11.85
C ASP A 449 -1.47 27.07 11.49
N VAL A 450 -2.76 27.44 11.61
CA VAL A 450 -3.87 26.56 11.22
C VAL A 450 -3.85 26.23 9.73
N ILE A 451 -3.49 27.18 8.87
CA ILE A 451 -3.34 26.93 7.43
C ILE A 451 -2.21 25.92 7.18
N GLU A 452 -1.06 26.09 7.84
CA GLU A 452 0.07 25.17 7.74
C GLU A 452 -0.29 23.76 8.23
N ASP A 453 -1.01 23.65 9.35
CA ASP A 453 -1.42 22.38 9.94
C ASP A 453 -2.46 21.60 9.12
N ASN A 454 -3.25 22.29 8.29
CA ASN A 454 -4.40 21.70 7.59
C ASN A 454 -4.26 21.67 6.06
N MET A 455 -3.20 22.27 5.51
CA MET A 455 -2.93 22.26 4.07
C MET A 455 -1.55 21.67 3.79
N ASP A 456 -1.55 20.53 3.10
CA ASP A 456 -0.31 19.90 2.63
C ASP A 456 0.17 20.49 1.29
N GLY A 457 1.36 20.06 0.88
CA GLY A 457 1.86 20.27 -0.48
C GLY A 457 2.21 21.72 -0.81
N THR A 458 2.30 22.02 -2.11
CA THR A 458 2.76 23.34 -2.57
C THR A 458 1.79 24.45 -2.18
N SER A 459 0.48 24.20 -2.24
CA SER A 459 -0.53 25.17 -1.83
C SER A 459 -0.38 25.54 -0.36
N GLY A 460 -0.33 24.55 0.55
CA GLY A 460 -0.14 24.79 1.98
C GLY A 460 1.07 25.66 2.28
N ALA A 461 2.23 25.33 1.71
CA ALA A 461 3.45 26.13 1.88
C ALA A 461 3.31 27.57 1.37
N LEU A 462 2.70 27.79 0.19
CA LEU A 462 2.54 29.14 -0.37
C LEU A 462 1.59 30.00 0.47
N TYR A 463 0.47 29.44 0.92
CA TYR A 463 -0.47 30.15 1.79
C TYR A 463 0.15 30.42 3.18
N ALA A 464 0.83 29.44 3.79
CA ALA A 464 1.53 29.64 5.07
C ALA A 464 2.59 30.75 4.97
N ILE A 465 3.46 30.72 3.95
CA ILE A 465 4.47 31.77 3.72
C ILE A 465 3.81 33.15 3.56
N PHE A 466 2.71 33.23 2.80
CA PHE A 466 1.99 34.49 2.62
C PHE A 466 1.40 34.99 3.95
N PHE A 467 0.69 34.15 4.70
CA PHE A 467 0.02 34.54 5.94
C PHE A 467 1.01 34.81 7.09
N HIS A 468 2.14 34.11 7.19
CA HIS A 468 3.23 34.49 8.10
C HIS A 468 3.89 35.82 7.70
N GLY A 469 4.07 36.05 6.40
CA GLY A 469 4.49 37.35 5.89
C GLY A 469 3.50 38.47 6.24
N PHE A 470 2.20 38.18 6.17
CA PHE A 470 1.12 39.09 6.55
C PHE A 470 1.12 39.35 8.06
N ALA A 471 1.23 38.32 8.90
CA ALA A 471 1.34 38.43 10.36
C ALA A 471 2.54 39.32 10.76
N LYS A 472 3.68 39.15 10.08
CA LYS A 472 4.84 40.01 10.25
C LYS A 472 4.53 41.47 9.89
N GLY A 473 3.90 41.70 8.73
CA GLY A 473 3.51 43.06 8.31
C GLY A 473 2.56 43.76 9.28
N VAL A 474 1.57 43.02 9.82
CA VAL A 474 0.65 43.50 10.85
C VAL A 474 1.41 43.85 12.13
N LYS A 475 2.28 42.97 12.59
CA LYS A 475 3.12 43.19 13.77
C LYS A 475 3.99 44.43 13.63
N ASP A 476 4.76 44.52 12.55
CA ASP A 476 5.70 45.63 12.32
C ASP A 476 4.94 46.97 12.30
N HIS A 477 3.77 47.03 11.65
CA HIS A 477 2.96 48.25 11.62
C HIS A 477 2.38 48.61 13.00
N LEU A 478 1.75 47.65 13.69
CA LEU A 478 1.09 47.91 14.98
C LEU A 478 2.08 48.30 16.08
N GLN A 479 3.30 47.79 16.02
CA GLN A 479 4.37 48.19 16.94
C GLN A 479 4.79 49.66 16.74
N GLU A 480 4.66 50.20 15.52
CA GLU A 480 4.98 51.58 15.20
C GLU A 480 3.81 52.56 15.47
N THR A 481 2.63 52.27 14.91
CA THR A 481 1.52 53.26 14.84
C THR A 481 0.48 53.07 15.94
N LYS A 482 0.33 51.84 16.47
CA LYS A 482 -0.71 51.44 17.42
C LYS A 482 -2.13 51.75 16.95
N ASP A 483 -2.38 51.73 15.64
CA ASP A 483 -3.68 52.02 15.04
C ASP A 483 -4.07 50.97 13.98
N ILE A 484 -5.36 50.66 13.90
CA ILE A 484 -5.93 49.74 12.91
C ILE A 484 -6.61 50.59 11.83
N SER A 485 -6.06 50.54 10.62
CA SER A 485 -6.60 51.27 9.47
C SER A 485 -6.58 50.40 8.22
N THR A 486 -7.36 50.76 7.19
CA THR A 486 -7.26 50.10 5.88
C THR A 486 -5.83 50.11 5.35
N LYS A 487 -5.09 51.21 5.60
CA LYS A 487 -3.70 51.33 5.17
C LYS A 487 -2.75 50.36 5.85
N MET A 488 -3.00 50.00 7.11
CA MET A 488 -2.26 48.93 7.80
C MET A 488 -2.41 47.61 7.04
N TRP A 489 -3.64 47.22 6.71
CA TRP A 489 -3.93 45.97 6.00
C TRP A 489 -3.30 45.95 4.61
N SER A 490 -3.42 47.05 3.85
CA SER A 490 -2.78 47.23 2.55
C SER A 490 -1.25 47.08 2.63
N ASN A 491 -0.61 47.69 3.62
CA ASN A 491 0.84 47.59 3.82
C ASN A 491 1.25 46.16 4.20
N ALA A 492 0.51 45.51 5.10
CA ALA A 492 0.79 44.15 5.53
C ALA A 492 0.63 43.14 4.36
N LEU A 493 -0.37 43.30 3.50
CA LEU A 493 -0.54 42.48 2.29
C LEU A 493 0.64 42.64 1.33
N ASN A 494 1.20 43.85 1.22
CA ASN A 494 2.39 44.08 0.40
C ASN A 494 3.64 43.41 1.02
N VAL A 495 3.78 43.41 2.35
CA VAL A 495 4.84 42.63 3.05
C VAL A 495 4.66 41.13 2.81
N ALA A 496 3.42 40.64 2.82
CA ALA A 496 3.07 39.24 2.54
C ALA A 496 3.48 38.83 1.11
N LEU A 497 3.12 39.62 0.09
CA LEU A 497 3.53 39.38 -1.31
C LEU A 497 5.05 39.38 -1.47
N ASN A 498 5.73 40.38 -0.90
CA ASN A 498 7.19 40.44 -0.96
C ASN A 498 7.87 39.27 -0.24
N THR A 499 7.22 38.73 0.79
CA THR A 499 7.71 37.54 1.49
C THR A 499 7.50 36.30 0.62
N LEU A 500 6.31 36.12 0.05
CA LEU A 500 5.98 35.04 -0.88
C LEU A 500 6.98 35.00 -2.05
N PHE A 501 7.23 36.14 -2.70
CA PHE A 501 8.11 36.25 -3.85
C PHE A 501 9.60 35.95 -3.60
N LYS A 502 10.04 35.83 -2.34
CA LYS A 502 11.38 35.33 -2.00
C LYS A 502 11.49 33.81 -2.19
N TYR A 503 10.38 33.11 -2.05
CA TYR A 503 10.34 31.65 -1.98
C TYR A 503 9.59 31.01 -3.16
N THR A 504 8.87 31.80 -3.96
CA THR A 504 8.30 31.34 -5.24
C THR A 504 8.71 32.20 -6.43
N PRO A 505 9.05 31.58 -7.58
CA PRO A 505 9.28 32.30 -8.83
C PRO A 505 7.97 32.78 -9.48
N ALA A 506 6.80 32.33 -9.02
CA ALA A 506 5.51 32.62 -9.64
C ALA A 506 5.20 34.12 -9.71
N ARG A 507 4.77 34.57 -10.89
CA ARG A 507 4.33 35.95 -11.16
C ARG A 507 3.00 35.93 -11.94
N PRO A 508 2.28 37.06 -12.01
CA PRO A 508 1.17 37.21 -12.93
C PRO A 508 1.61 36.87 -14.37
N GLY A 509 0.80 36.08 -15.06
CA GLY A 509 1.09 35.51 -16.37
C GLY A 509 1.64 34.08 -16.34
N ASP A 510 1.84 33.48 -15.17
CA ASP A 510 2.41 32.12 -15.04
C ASP A 510 1.37 31.02 -14.84
N ARG A 511 0.09 31.40 -14.74
CA ARG A 511 -1.08 30.52 -14.51
C ARG A 511 -0.98 29.82 -13.16
N THR A 512 -1.07 30.61 -12.09
CA THR A 512 -0.99 30.17 -10.69
C THR A 512 -1.88 31.05 -9.82
N MET A 513 -1.95 30.76 -8.51
CA MET A 513 -2.61 31.62 -7.52
C MET A 513 -2.16 33.10 -7.55
N CYS A 514 -0.94 33.38 -8.03
CA CYS A 514 -0.43 34.74 -8.15
C CYS A 514 -1.21 35.59 -9.17
N ASP A 515 -1.87 34.97 -10.15
CA ASP A 515 -2.69 35.66 -11.15
C ASP A 515 -3.96 36.28 -10.55
N ALA A 516 -4.41 35.80 -9.39
CA ALA A 516 -5.51 36.41 -8.63
C ALA A 516 -5.00 37.20 -7.42
N LEU A 517 -4.00 36.66 -6.70
CA LEU A 517 -3.50 37.25 -5.46
C LEU A 517 -2.81 38.60 -5.69
N VAL A 518 -1.99 38.72 -6.74
CA VAL A 518 -1.25 39.96 -7.00
C VAL A 518 -2.21 41.08 -7.44
N PRO A 519 -3.12 40.87 -8.41
CA PRO A 519 -4.11 41.90 -8.75
C PRO A 519 -4.98 42.33 -7.56
N PHE A 520 -5.36 41.39 -6.67
CA PHE A 520 -6.07 41.72 -5.44
C PHE A 520 -5.28 42.71 -4.59
N VAL A 521 -4.05 42.37 -4.21
CA VAL A 521 -3.24 43.19 -3.30
C VAL A 521 -2.89 44.54 -3.93
N GLU A 522 -2.46 44.55 -5.20
CA GLU A 522 -2.12 45.80 -5.89
C GLU A 522 -3.32 46.75 -5.98
N LYS A 523 -4.49 46.22 -6.33
CA LYS A 523 -5.71 47.02 -6.43
C LYS A 523 -6.19 47.52 -5.07
N PHE A 524 -6.08 46.71 -4.02
CA PHE A 524 -6.42 47.13 -2.66
C PHE A 524 -5.46 48.21 -2.15
N VAL A 525 -4.16 48.09 -2.42
CA VAL A 525 -3.15 49.11 -2.07
C VAL A 525 -3.39 50.44 -2.79
N GLU A 526 -3.87 50.39 -4.04
CA GLU A 526 -4.18 51.56 -4.86
C GLU A 526 -5.45 52.28 -4.40
N THR A 527 -6.51 51.52 -4.08
CA THR A 527 -7.88 52.07 -3.96
C THR A 527 -8.47 52.05 -2.56
N ASP A 528 -7.90 51.26 -1.64
CA ASP A 528 -8.46 50.95 -0.32
C ASP A 528 -9.91 50.37 -0.39
N ASP A 529 -10.32 49.84 -1.56
CA ASP A 529 -11.64 49.27 -1.83
C ASP A 529 -11.56 47.75 -2.04
N ILE A 530 -12.14 47.00 -1.10
CA ILE A 530 -12.13 45.54 -1.12
C ILE A 530 -12.97 44.94 -2.24
N HIS A 531 -14.04 45.61 -2.68
CA HIS A 531 -14.88 45.13 -3.77
C HIS A 531 -14.16 45.29 -5.11
N ALA A 532 -13.48 46.43 -5.32
CA ALA A 532 -12.65 46.65 -6.50
C ALA A 532 -11.48 45.65 -6.55
N ALA A 533 -10.84 45.39 -5.42
CA ALA A 533 -9.76 44.41 -5.29
C ALA A 533 -10.23 42.98 -5.54
N SER A 534 -11.35 42.58 -4.93
CA SER A 534 -11.95 41.25 -5.13
C SER A 534 -12.30 41.01 -6.60
N LYS A 535 -12.88 42.02 -7.28
CA LYS A 535 -13.14 41.94 -8.72
C LYS A 535 -11.85 41.75 -9.52
N ALA A 536 -10.77 42.47 -9.20
CA ALA A 536 -9.49 42.31 -9.88
C ALA A 536 -8.91 40.89 -9.71
N ALA A 537 -9.08 40.29 -8.54
CA ALA A 537 -8.70 38.90 -8.28
C ALA A 537 -9.48 37.92 -9.16
N ARG A 538 -10.80 38.13 -9.26
CA ARG A 538 -11.71 37.31 -10.08
C ARG A 538 -11.38 37.42 -11.57
N ASP A 539 -11.23 38.65 -12.08
CA ASP A 539 -10.85 38.89 -13.47
C ASP A 539 -9.49 38.22 -13.78
N GLY A 540 -8.52 38.31 -12.85
CA GLY A 540 -7.22 37.66 -12.94
C GLY A 540 -7.31 36.14 -12.99
N ALA A 541 -8.11 35.54 -12.09
CA ALA A 541 -8.37 34.11 -12.06
C ALA A 541 -9.01 33.62 -13.36
N GLU A 542 -10.04 34.28 -13.87
CA GLU A 542 -10.69 33.88 -15.12
C GLU A 542 -9.76 33.97 -16.34
N ASN A 543 -8.91 35.01 -16.38
CA ASN A 543 -7.96 35.20 -17.47
C ASN A 543 -6.92 34.08 -17.59
N THR A 544 -6.64 33.37 -16.49
CA THR A 544 -5.71 32.22 -16.50
C THR A 544 -6.12 31.11 -17.46
N ALA A 545 -7.40 31.01 -17.83
CA ALA A 545 -7.89 30.05 -18.83
C ALA A 545 -7.28 30.26 -20.22
N TYR A 546 -6.73 31.44 -20.48
CA TYR A 546 -6.11 31.82 -21.75
C TYR A 546 -4.58 31.93 -21.66
N LEU A 547 -4.00 31.59 -20.50
CA LEU A 547 -2.56 31.63 -20.27
C LEU A 547 -1.94 30.24 -20.49
N GLN A 548 -0.73 30.25 -21.03
CA GLN A 548 0.11 29.06 -21.03
C GLN A 548 0.73 28.87 -19.65
N ALA A 549 0.56 27.68 -19.06
CA ALA A 549 1.18 27.33 -17.79
C ALA A 549 2.71 27.40 -17.89
N LYS A 550 3.34 28.11 -16.95
CA LYS A 550 4.81 28.13 -16.80
C LYS A 550 5.29 27.45 -15.53
N LEU A 551 4.41 27.28 -14.56
CA LEU A 551 4.68 26.68 -13.26
C LEU A 551 3.53 25.73 -12.86
N GLY A 552 3.80 24.90 -11.85
CA GLY A 552 2.83 23.95 -11.33
C GLY A 552 2.62 22.72 -12.23
N ARG A 553 1.68 21.86 -11.83
CA ARG A 553 1.38 20.61 -12.53
C ARG A 553 0.77 20.82 -13.92
N ALA A 554 0.14 21.97 -14.14
CA ALA A 554 -0.43 22.38 -15.43
C ALA A 554 0.58 22.46 -16.57
N VAL A 555 1.88 22.56 -16.27
CA VAL A 555 2.95 22.48 -17.28
C VAL A 555 3.00 21.10 -17.96
N TYR A 556 2.67 20.03 -17.23
CA TYR A 556 2.86 18.65 -17.71
C TYR A 556 1.65 18.08 -18.48
N VAL A 557 0.47 18.68 -18.34
CA VAL A 557 -0.78 18.12 -18.86
C VAL A 557 -0.87 18.19 -20.39
N GLY A 558 -0.19 19.15 -21.03
CA GLY A 558 -0.15 19.29 -22.49
C GLY A 558 -1.50 19.68 -23.13
N GLY A 559 -1.46 20.39 -24.26
CA GLY A 559 -2.66 20.79 -25.01
C GLY A 559 -3.31 22.12 -24.58
N ASP A 560 -4.19 22.65 -25.44
CA ASP A 560 -4.94 23.90 -25.24
C ASP A 560 -6.12 23.69 -24.25
N VAL A 561 -5.82 23.43 -22.99
CA VAL A 561 -6.83 23.30 -21.93
C VAL A 561 -7.29 24.70 -21.48
N LYS A 562 -8.48 25.10 -21.92
CA LYS A 562 -9.12 26.41 -21.63
C LYS A 562 -9.98 26.40 -20.36
N VAL A 563 -9.38 26.04 -19.23
CA VAL A 563 -10.01 26.17 -17.90
C VAL A 563 -9.17 27.08 -17.01
N PRO A 564 -9.79 27.89 -16.14
CA PRO A 564 -9.03 28.69 -15.17
C PRO A 564 -8.14 27.84 -14.27
N ASP A 565 -7.06 28.43 -13.79
CA ASP A 565 -6.17 27.86 -12.78
C ASP A 565 -6.92 27.67 -11.45
N ALA A 566 -6.82 26.47 -10.89
CA ALA A 566 -7.48 26.10 -9.66
C ALA A 566 -7.00 26.92 -8.46
N GLY A 567 -5.69 27.21 -8.38
CA GLY A 567 -5.12 28.04 -7.33
C GLY A 567 -5.61 29.49 -7.39
N ALA A 568 -5.69 30.06 -8.60
CA ALA A 568 -6.21 31.41 -8.81
C ALA A 568 -7.70 31.52 -8.44
N LEU A 569 -8.51 30.51 -8.82
CA LEU A 569 -9.91 30.45 -8.41
C LEU A 569 -10.07 30.32 -6.89
N GLY A 570 -9.22 29.53 -6.24
CA GLY A 570 -9.18 29.42 -4.78
C GLY A 570 -8.96 30.77 -4.10
N VAL A 571 -7.97 31.55 -4.57
CA VAL A 571 -7.75 32.92 -4.08
C VAL A 571 -8.95 33.81 -4.34
N ALA A 572 -9.50 33.80 -5.56
CA ALA A 572 -10.67 34.60 -5.91
C ALA A 572 -11.86 34.30 -4.99
N ALA A 573 -12.15 33.01 -4.73
CA ALA A 573 -13.21 32.60 -3.82
C ALA A 573 -12.99 33.11 -2.38
N ILE A 574 -11.76 33.07 -1.85
CA ILE A 574 -11.47 33.61 -0.52
C ILE A 574 -11.79 35.11 -0.47
N VAL A 575 -11.27 35.89 -1.42
CA VAL A 575 -11.41 37.36 -1.38
C VAL A 575 -12.81 37.85 -1.76
N GLU A 576 -13.54 37.13 -2.60
CA GLU A 576 -14.98 37.35 -2.83
C GLU A 576 -15.78 37.19 -1.55
N GLY A 577 -15.45 36.18 -0.74
CA GLY A 577 -16.12 35.99 0.55
C GLY A 577 -15.78 37.06 1.59
N PHE A 578 -14.59 37.66 1.54
CA PHE A 578 -14.27 38.85 2.34
C PHE A 578 -15.01 40.12 1.89
N ALA A 579 -15.48 40.16 0.65
CA ALA A 579 -16.20 41.30 0.07
C ALA A 579 -17.74 41.18 0.14
N LYS A 580 -18.27 40.16 0.83
CA LYS A 580 -19.70 39.98 1.13
C LYS A 580 -20.06 40.57 2.48
#